data_AF-A0A6A6F0B1-F1
#
_entry.id   AF-A0A6A6F0B1-F1
#
_cell.length_a   1.000
_cell.length_b   1.000
_cell.length_c   1.000
_cell.angle_alpha   90.00
_cell.angle_beta   90.00
_cell.angle_gamma   90.00
#
_symmetry.space_group_name_H-M   'P 1'
#
loop_
_entity.id
_entity.type
_entity.pdbx_description
1 polymer ?
#
loop_
_entity_poly.entity_id
_entity_poly.type
_entity_poly.pdbx_seq_one_letter_code
_entity_poly.pdbx_strand_id
1 'polypeptide(L)'
;MSSYSLLIKALIYGRATKFALEHALLVAIQETPGLSRRSDLPFATIEVEMLANLCTLLDLKAVRLLQRREDVLAHLRACKIFHFAGHGRSDPLDPAQSCLLLED
;
A
#
# COMPACT_ATOMS: atom_id res chain seq x y z
N MET A 1 -4.22 26.29 -4.75
CA MET A 1 -4.97 25.28 -5.53
C MET A 1 -5.45 24.23 -4.55
N SER A 2 -6.76 24.04 -4.43
CA SER A 2 -7.34 23.13 -3.44
C SER A 2 -7.45 21.72 -4.03
N SER A 3 -6.52 20.84 -3.67
CA SER A 3 -6.40 19.47 -4.19
C SER A 3 -7.14 18.42 -3.35
N TYR A 4 -8.18 18.80 -2.60
CA TYR A 4 -8.85 17.92 -1.64
C TYR A 4 -10.39 18.03 -1.67
N SER A 5 -10.99 18.22 -2.84
CA SER A 5 -12.44 17.97 -2.96
C SER A 5 -12.66 16.46 -2.91
N LEU A 6 -12.76 15.89 -1.70
CA LEU A 6 -13.37 14.59 -1.48
C LEU A 6 -14.74 14.60 -2.18
N LEU A 7 -14.81 13.96 -3.35
CA LEU A 7 -16.01 13.95 -4.17
C LEU A 7 -17.13 13.28 -3.37
N ILE A 8 -18.32 13.87 -3.31
CA ILE A 8 -19.46 13.29 -2.57
C ILE A 8 -19.74 11.84 -3.02
N LYS A 9 -19.51 11.53 -4.31
CA LYS A 9 -19.62 10.16 -4.84
C LYS A 9 -18.61 9.19 -4.20
N ALA A 10 -17.37 9.64 -3.95
CA ALA A 10 -16.35 8.83 -3.30
C ALA A 10 -16.73 8.53 -1.83
N LEU A 11 -17.31 9.52 -1.14
CA LEU A 11 -17.84 9.36 0.22
C LEU A 11 -19.02 8.36 0.28
N ILE A 12 -19.94 8.42 -0.68
CA ILE A 12 -21.07 7.48 -0.78
C ILE A 12 -20.56 6.06 -1.08
N TYR A 13 -19.60 5.93 -2.01
CA TYR A 13 -19.00 4.64 -2.35
C TYR A 13 -18.28 4.00 -1.16
N GLY A 14 -17.48 4.78 -0.41
CA GLY A 14 -16.78 4.28 0.78
C GLY A 14 -17.69 3.82 1.92
N ARG A 15 -18.92 4.35 2.01
CA ARG A 15 -19.90 3.92 3.04
C ARG A 15 -20.61 2.61 2.71
N ALA A 16 -20.62 2.19 1.43
CA ALA A 16 -21.34 1.00 1.00
C ALA A 16 -20.62 -0.31 1.37
N THR A 17 -19.31 -0.27 1.63
CA THR A 17 -18.50 -1.46 1.89
C THR A 17 -18.29 -1.67 3.39
N LYS A 18 -19.21 -2.39 4.03
CA LYS A 18 -18.99 -2.98 5.37
C LYS A 18 -18.56 -4.44 5.20
N PHE A 19 -17.30 -4.65 4.84
CA PHE A 19 -16.72 -5.98 4.93
C PHE A 19 -16.05 -6.15 6.29
N ALA A 20 -16.34 -7.23 7.00
CA ALA A 20 -15.56 -7.68 8.15
C ALA A 20 -14.23 -8.25 7.63
N LEU A 21 -13.36 -7.36 7.16
CA LEU A 21 -12.02 -7.74 6.73
C LEU A 21 -11.16 -7.83 7.98
N GLU A 22 -10.49 -8.97 8.16
CA GLU A 22 -9.57 -9.22 9.27
C GLU A 22 -8.11 -9.21 8.81
N HIS A 23 -7.86 -8.97 7.51
CA HIS A 23 -6.52 -9.04 6.95
C HIS A 23 -5.87 -7.66 6.88
N ALA A 24 -4.59 -7.57 7.24
CA ALA A 24 -3.74 -6.42 6.98
C ALA A 24 -2.74 -6.79 5.88
N LEU A 25 -2.78 -6.10 4.75
CA LEU A 25 -1.83 -6.26 3.67
C LEU A 25 -0.63 -5.35 3.94
N LEU A 26 0.54 -5.95 4.15
CA LEU A 26 1.80 -5.24 4.39
C LEU A 26 2.77 -5.53 3.25
N VAL A 27 3.21 -4.48 2.56
CA VAL A 27 4.14 -4.56 1.43
C VAL A 27 5.39 -3.76 1.74
N ALA A 28 6.55 -4.39 1.69
CA ALA A 28 7.86 -3.75 1.83
C ALA A 28 8.63 -3.96 0.54
N ILE A 29 9.19 -2.88 -0.01
CA ILE A 29 10.05 -2.87 -1.18
C ILE A 29 11.34 -2.19 -0.79
N GLN A 30 12.30 -3.01 -0.41
CA GLN A 30 13.63 -2.55 -0.02
C GLN A 30 14.42 -2.14 -1.26
N GLU A 31 14.51 -2.98 -2.27
CA GLU A 31 15.19 -2.67 -3.53
C GLU A 31 14.17 -2.48 -4.64
N THR A 32 14.20 -1.32 -5.31
CA THR A 32 13.34 -1.09 -6.48
C THR A 32 14.14 -1.26 -7.77
N PRO A 33 13.79 -2.24 -8.63
CA PRO A 33 14.45 -2.44 -9.91
C PRO A 33 14.45 -1.16 -10.78
N GLY A 34 15.55 -0.90 -11.48
CA GLY A 34 15.65 0.23 -12.43
C GLY A 34 16.00 1.59 -11.83
N LEU A 35 16.09 1.72 -10.51
CA LEU A 35 16.61 2.94 -9.85
C LEU A 35 18.14 2.82 -9.65
N SER A 36 18.92 3.60 -10.40
CA SER A 36 20.40 3.49 -10.37
C SER A 36 21.05 4.18 -9.17
N ARG A 37 20.31 5.03 -8.44
CA ARG A 37 20.79 5.78 -7.26
C ARG A 37 19.71 5.72 -6.20
N ARG A 38 20.04 5.32 -4.97
CA ARG A 38 19.10 5.25 -3.83
C ARG A 38 17.98 4.20 -3.97
N SER A 39 18.21 3.11 -4.69
CA SER A 39 17.23 2.03 -4.83
C SER A 39 16.98 1.25 -3.54
N ASP A 40 17.91 1.29 -2.59
CA ASP A 40 17.84 0.54 -1.33
C ASP A 40 17.21 1.38 -0.20
N LEU A 41 16.13 0.85 0.36
CA LEU A 41 15.39 1.32 1.53
C LEU A 41 15.49 0.27 2.64
N PRO A 42 16.62 0.17 3.37
CA PRO A 42 16.90 -0.93 4.29
C PRO A 42 15.92 -1.01 5.47
N PHE A 43 15.19 0.08 5.74
CA PHE A 43 14.19 0.14 6.82
C PHE A 43 12.79 -0.29 6.38
N ALA A 44 12.52 -0.45 5.08
CA ALA A 44 11.18 -0.82 4.59
C ALA A 44 10.75 -2.20 5.11
N THR A 45 11.67 -3.16 5.13
CA THR A 45 11.44 -4.51 5.69
C THR A 45 11.27 -4.46 7.20
N ILE A 46 12.10 -3.68 7.90
CA ILE A 46 12.05 -3.49 9.35
C ILE A 46 10.70 -2.87 9.79
N GLU A 47 10.22 -1.86 9.08
CA GLU A 47 8.93 -1.23 9.33
C GLU A 47 7.77 -2.23 9.22
N VAL A 48 7.74 -3.02 8.14
CA VAL A 48 6.71 -4.04 7.93
C VAL A 48 6.76 -5.15 8.98
N GLU A 49 7.95 -5.55 9.44
CA GLU A 49 8.09 -6.53 10.52
C GLU A 49 7.54 -6.02 11.85
N MET A 50 7.81 -4.76 12.19
CA MET A 50 7.20 -4.13 13.37
C MET A 50 5.67 -4.08 13.26
N LEU A 51 5.14 -3.71 12.09
CA LEU A 51 3.70 -3.65 11.85
C LEU A 51 3.03 -5.03 11.87
N ALA A 52 3.70 -6.07 11.38
CA ALA A 52 3.19 -7.44 11.44
C ALA A 52 2.96 -7.88 12.89
N ASN A 53 3.89 -7.55 13.79
CA ASN A 53 3.74 -7.82 15.22
C ASN A 53 2.56 -7.04 15.83
N LEU A 54 2.37 -5.78 15.43
CA LEU A 54 1.24 -4.96 15.88
C LEU A 54 -0.10 -5.48 15.36
N CYS A 55 -0.16 -6.02 14.13
CA CYS A 55 -1.38 -6.62 13.59
C CYS A 55 -1.88 -7.78 14.45
N THR A 56 -0.98 -8.61 14.97
CA THR A 56 -1.33 -9.69 15.90
C THR A 56 -2.01 -9.16 17.17
N LEU A 57 -1.59 -8.01 17.69
CA LEU A 57 -2.22 -7.38 18.85
C LEU A 57 -3.60 -6.79 18.55
N LEU A 58 -3.89 -6.52 17.28
CA LEU A 58 -5.15 -5.96 16.80
C LEU A 58 -6.13 -7.03 16.28
N ASP A 59 -5.81 -8.31 16.49
CA ASP A 59 -6.55 -9.45 15.94
C ASP A 59 -6.69 -9.37 14.40
N LEU A 60 -5.62 -8.92 13.75
CA LEU A 60 -5.52 -8.82 12.29
C LEU A 60 -4.51 -9.82 11.74
N LYS A 61 -4.91 -10.53 10.69
CA LYS A 61 -4.03 -11.43 9.95
C LYS A 61 -3.16 -10.63 8.98
N ALA A 62 -1.89 -10.46 9.34
CA ALA A 62 -0.90 -9.85 8.45
C ALA A 62 -0.59 -10.76 7.26
N VAL A 63 -0.76 -10.25 6.04
CA VAL A 63 -0.38 -10.91 4.79
C VAL A 63 0.82 -10.18 4.22
N ARG A 64 1.96 -10.88 4.16
CA ARG A 64 3.18 -10.42 3.47
C ARG A 64 3.14 -11.01 2.06
N LEU A 65 3.04 -10.16 1.05
CA LEU A 65 3.03 -10.61 -0.35
C LEU A 65 4.37 -10.44 -1.03
N LEU A 66 4.55 -11.21 -2.09
CA LEU A 66 5.52 -10.95 -3.15
C LEU A 66 5.18 -9.61 -3.80
N GLN A 67 6.20 -8.83 -4.15
CA GLN A 67 6.08 -7.40 -4.47
C GLN A 67 5.56 -7.17 -5.90
N ARG A 68 4.67 -8.05 -6.41
CA ARG A 68 4.10 -7.99 -7.76
C ARG A 68 2.74 -7.34 -7.77
N ARG A 69 2.46 -6.56 -8.82
CA ARG A 69 1.23 -5.80 -8.98
C ARG A 69 -0.04 -6.64 -8.88
N GLU A 70 -0.08 -7.79 -9.54
CA GLU A 70 -1.29 -8.64 -9.55
C GLU A 70 -1.61 -9.20 -8.17
N ASP A 71 -0.59 -9.67 -7.44
CA ASP A 71 -0.73 -10.20 -6.09
C ASP A 71 -1.22 -9.11 -5.12
N VAL A 72 -0.61 -7.92 -5.18
CA VAL A 72 -1.03 -6.76 -4.37
C VAL A 72 -2.48 -6.41 -4.66
N LEU A 73 -2.88 -6.28 -5.93
CA LEU A 73 -4.25 -5.94 -6.30
C LEU A 73 -5.28 -7.00 -5.88
N ALA A 74 -4.93 -8.28 -5.92
CA ALA A 74 -5.81 -9.36 -5.48
C ALA A 74 -6.14 -9.24 -3.98
N HIS A 75 -5.14 -8.95 -3.15
CA HIS A 75 -5.32 -8.84 -1.70
C HIS A 75 -5.81 -7.47 -1.25
N LEU A 76 -5.53 -6.40 -2.01
CA LEU A 76 -6.00 -5.05 -1.71
C LEU A 76 -7.53 -4.97 -1.64
N ARG A 77 -8.23 -5.79 -2.43
CA ARG A 77 -9.69 -5.89 -2.44
C ARG A 77 -10.27 -6.54 -1.17
N ALA A 78 -9.46 -7.30 -0.44
CA ALA A 78 -9.86 -8.13 0.70
C ALA A 78 -9.17 -7.74 2.01
N CYS A 79 -8.29 -6.72 2.02
CA CYS A 79 -7.64 -6.25 3.24
C CYS A 79 -8.41 -5.11 3.91
N LYS A 80 -8.39 -5.10 5.24
CA LYS A 80 -8.88 -4.00 6.09
C LYS A 80 -7.90 -2.84 6.12
N ILE A 81 -6.62 -3.17 6.20
CA ILE A 81 -5.51 -2.22 6.28
C ILE A 81 -4.56 -2.55 5.14
N PHE A 82 -4.12 -1.52 4.43
CA PHE A 82 -3.04 -1.60 3.46
C PHE A 82 -1.91 -0.68 3.92
N HIS A 83 -0.73 -1.25 4.08
CA HIS A 83 0.49 -0.51 4.36
C HIS A 83 1.54 -0.83 3.30
N PHE A 84 2.20 0.22 2.81
CA PHE A 84 3.24 0.15 1.80
C PHE A 84 4.45 0.95 2.25
N ALA A 85 5.60 0.28 2.33
CA ALA A 85 6.91 0.88 2.58
C ALA A 85 7.79 0.64 1.36
N GLY A 86 8.10 1.70 0.60
CA GLY A 86 8.84 1.58 -0.65
C GLY A 86 8.86 2.89 -1.44
N HIS A 87 9.34 2.82 -2.69
CA HIS A 87 9.37 3.95 -3.59
C HIS A 87 8.01 4.20 -4.26
N GLY A 88 7.70 5.47 -4.47
CA GLY A 88 6.60 5.91 -5.33
C GLY A 88 7.10 6.91 -6.35
N ARG A 89 6.44 6.97 -7.50
CA ARG A 89 6.65 7.98 -8.52
C ARG A 89 5.47 8.94 -8.50
N SER A 90 5.76 10.23 -8.30
CA SER A 90 4.77 11.29 -8.44
C SER A 90 4.87 11.91 -9.82
N ASP A 91 3.73 12.08 -10.49
CA ASP A 91 3.65 12.88 -11.70
C ASP A 91 3.20 14.30 -11.32
N PRO A 92 4.05 15.33 -11.55
CA PRO A 92 3.76 16.69 -11.11
C PRO A 92 2.71 17.40 -11.98
N LEU A 93 2.41 16.89 -13.18
CA LEU A 93 1.45 17.47 -14.12
C LEU A 93 0.08 16.80 -14.00
N ASP A 94 0.05 15.48 -13.85
CA ASP A 94 -1.18 14.71 -13.61
C ASP A 94 -1.02 13.77 -12.41
N PRO A 95 -1.48 14.18 -11.21
CA PRO A 95 -1.41 13.35 -10.02
C PRO A 95 -2.04 11.95 -10.17
N ALA A 96 -3.01 11.77 -11.08
CA ALA A 96 -3.63 10.46 -11.32
C ALA A 96 -2.68 9.45 -12.00
N GLN A 97 -1.59 9.91 -12.62
CA GLN A 97 -0.54 9.05 -13.19
C GLN A 97 0.57 8.72 -12.18
N SER A 98 0.45 9.21 -10.94
CA SER A 98 1.35 8.82 -9.86
C SER A 98 1.11 7.36 -9.46
N CYS A 99 2.18 6.64 -9.11
CA CYS A 99 2.10 5.23 -8.79
C CYS A 99 3.08 4.80 -7.68
N LEU A 100 2.75 3.71 -7.00
CA LEU A 100 3.70 2.96 -6.18
C LEU A 100 4.54 2.08 -7.10
N LEU A 101 5.84 2.03 -6.85
CA LEU A 101 6.76 1.21 -7.63
C LEU A 101 6.87 -0.17 -7.01
N LEU A 102 6.57 -1.19 -7.81
CA LEU A 102 6.59 -2.61 -7.45
C LEU A 102 7.79 -3.30 -8.15
N GLU A 103 7.92 -4.63 -8.02
CA GLU A 103 8.96 -5.38 -8.73
C GLU A 103 8.78 -5.37 -10.26
N ASP A 104 7.53 -5.24 -10.74
CA ASP A 104 7.10 -5.39 -12.14
C ASP A 104 6.55 -4.09 -12.79
#